data_AF-A0A7J4ETH9-F1
#
_entry.id   AF-A0A7J4ETH9-F1
#
_cell.length_a   1.000
_cell.length_b   1.000
_cell.length_c   1.000
_cell.angle_alpha   90.00
_cell.angle_beta   90.00
_cell.angle_gamma   90.00
#
_symmetry.space_group_name_H-M   'P 1'
#
loop_
_entity.id
_entity.type
_entity.pdbx_description
1 polymer ?
#
loop_
_entity_poly.entity_id
_entity_poly.type
_entity_poly.pdbx_seq_one_letter_code
_entity_poly.pdbx_strand_id
1 'polypeptide(L)'
;IRIAITEKPFADRMEITAVRPIAKLSIEEYGVSEELKQRFIEKQRGVLISGPPGAGKSTFAASVANFLMNHGFMVKTMESPRDLMVRDDITQYAPLENDMRLTADLLLLVRPDYTIYDELRKTSDFQVFADMRLAGVGMIGVTHATRAIDAVQRMIGRVELGVIPQVVDTIIFIDAGEIKKIYELNFTVKVPSGMYESDLARPVIEVSDFETKKVEYEIYTYGEQVVVMPVERGQRNLSDVESRISKLIGNYVSQYEVEVLSDRKAIIRIPEEEIPVIVGKRGRTIRKIEEALGMSIDVYPLKIKEEIREAEISETDKHWIIHAEGLEGRRVNIYIDKELLLTASVGSRGVVKVRKETEAGKELRLALMKGEKIYIGEF
;
A
#
# COMPACT_ATOMS: atom_id res chain seq x y z
N ILE A 1 -15.74 34.10 22.61
CA ILE A 1 -14.96 35.22 22.02
C ILE A 1 -13.51 34.94 22.38
N ARG A 2 -12.61 34.90 21.41
CA ARG A 2 -11.17 34.77 21.66
C ARG A 2 -10.59 36.17 21.83
N ILE A 3 -9.83 36.39 22.90
CA ILE A 3 -9.19 37.69 23.18
C ILE A 3 -7.69 37.44 23.29
N ALA A 4 -6.90 38.11 22.45
CA ALA A 4 -5.46 38.18 22.56
C ALA A 4 -5.05 39.61 22.94
N ILE A 5 -4.21 39.74 23.97
CA ILE A 5 -3.69 41.01 24.47
C ILE A 5 -2.17 40.97 24.37
N THR A 6 -1.57 41.95 23.72
CA THR A 6 -0.12 42.11 23.62
C THR A 6 0.29 43.48 24.18
N GLU A 7 1.46 43.56 24.82
CA GLU A 7 1.97 44.79 25.45
C GLU A 7 3.50 44.93 25.32
N LYS A 8 4.04 46.12 25.65
CA LYS A 8 5.50 46.34 25.68
C LYS A 8 6.16 45.51 26.78
N PRO A 9 7.38 44.99 26.57
CA PRO A 9 8.26 45.15 25.40
C PRO A 9 8.02 44.12 24.27
N PHE A 10 7.05 43.21 24.42
CA PHE A 10 6.74 42.17 23.43
C PHE A 10 6.14 42.75 22.13
N ALA A 11 5.30 43.77 22.25
CA ALA A 11 4.75 44.56 21.15
C ALA A 11 5.19 46.03 21.21
N ASP A 12 5.10 46.76 20.10
CA ASP A 12 5.44 48.20 20.03
C ASP A 12 4.45 49.09 20.80
N ARG A 13 3.23 48.59 21.05
CA ARG A 13 2.15 49.22 21.82
C ARG A 13 1.22 48.15 22.40
N MET A 14 0.26 48.57 23.22
CA MET A 14 -0.82 47.68 23.66
C MET A 14 -1.77 47.40 22.49
N GLU A 15 -2.02 46.13 22.19
CA GLU A 15 -3.01 45.69 21.19
C GLU A 15 -3.98 44.70 21.83
N ILE A 16 -5.27 44.85 21.55
CA ILE A 16 -6.31 43.90 21.95
C ILE A 16 -7.03 43.42 20.70
N THR A 17 -6.88 42.14 20.38
CA THR A 17 -7.59 41.47 19.28
C THR A 17 -8.70 40.59 19.86
N ALA A 18 -9.96 40.92 19.56
CA ALA A 18 -11.14 40.18 20.00
C ALA A 18 -11.90 39.59 18.81
N VAL A 19 -11.89 38.26 18.68
CA VAL A 19 -12.52 37.53 17.58
C VAL A 19 -13.77 36.81 18.09
N ARG A 20 -14.93 37.12 17.49
CA ARG A 20 -16.17 36.35 17.71
C ARG A 20 -16.27 35.27 16.62
N PRO A 21 -16.43 33.99 17.00
CA PRO A 21 -16.61 32.92 16.03
C PRO A 21 -17.91 33.07 15.24
N ILE A 22 -17.87 32.77 13.95
CA ILE A 22 -18.97 33.05 13.01
C ILE A 22 -20.00 31.91 12.96
N ALA A 23 -19.58 30.65 13.16
CA ALA A 23 -20.48 29.48 13.13
C ALA A 23 -19.98 28.35 14.05
N LYS A 24 -20.91 27.68 14.74
CA LYS A 24 -20.70 26.36 15.34
C LYS A 24 -21.33 25.35 14.40
N LEU A 25 -20.52 24.57 13.69
CA LEU A 25 -21.01 23.49 12.84
C LEU A 25 -21.12 22.21 13.68
N SER A 26 -22.26 21.55 13.58
CA SER A 26 -22.47 20.18 14.03
C SER A 26 -21.78 19.20 13.08
N ILE A 27 -21.51 17.98 13.53
CA ILE A 27 -20.86 16.96 12.68
C ILE A 27 -21.75 16.58 11.48
N GLU A 28 -23.07 16.70 11.63
CA GLU A 28 -24.07 16.45 10.59
C GLU A 28 -23.96 17.46 9.45
N GLU A 29 -23.69 18.73 9.76
CA GLU A 29 -23.54 19.80 8.77
C GLU A 29 -22.28 19.65 7.90
N TYR A 30 -21.30 18.85 8.33
CA TYR A 30 -20.13 18.49 7.53
C TYR A 30 -20.41 17.38 6.49
N GLY A 31 -21.63 16.85 6.43
CA GLY A 31 -21.98 15.78 5.50
C GLY A 31 -21.32 14.44 5.82
N VAL A 32 -20.98 14.22 7.10
CA VAL A 32 -20.33 12.98 7.54
C VAL A 32 -21.27 11.79 7.34
N SER A 33 -20.77 10.74 6.67
CA SER A 33 -21.52 9.51 6.43
C SER A 33 -21.86 8.79 7.75
N GLU A 34 -22.98 8.08 7.78
CA GLU A 34 -23.37 7.27 8.95
C GLU A 34 -22.30 6.21 9.28
N GLU A 35 -21.62 5.66 8.28
CA GLU A 35 -20.50 4.74 8.49
C GLU A 35 -19.37 5.39 9.30
N LEU A 36 -19.01 6.65 8.99
CA LEU A 36 -17.97 7.36 9.74
C LEU A 36 -18.44 7.75 11.15
N LYS A 37 -19.70 8.17 11.32
CA LYS A 37 -20.28 8.43 12.66
C LYS A 37 -20.25 7.18 13.52
N GLN A 38 -20.70 6.07 12.95
CA GLN A 38 -20.70 4.77 13.61
C GLN A 38 -19.27 4.35 14.00
N ARG A 39 -18.30 4.59 13.11
CA ARG A 39 -16.89 4.34 13.39
C ARG A 39 -16.36 5.07 14.63
N PHE A 40 -16.83 6.29 14.90
CA PHE A 40 -16.46 7.05 16.09
C PHE A 40 -17.05 6.46 17.39
N ILE A 41 -18.23 5.85 17.35
CA ILE A 41 -18.93 5.38 18.56
C ILE A 41 -18.72 3.89 18.87
N GLU A 42 -18.36 3.06 17.89
CA GLU A 42 -18.22 1.62 18.11
C GLU A 42 -17.04 1.25 19.00
N LYS A 43 -15.94 1.98 18.87
CA LYS A 43 -14.71 1.71 19.61
C LYS A 43 -13.85 2.96 19.70
N GLN A 44 -13.16 3.10 20.83
CA GLN A 44 -12.08 4.06 21.00
C GLN A 44 -11.02 3.87 19.91
N ARG A 45 -10.79 4.92 19.12
CA ARG A 45 -9.96 4.92 17.92
C ARG A 45 -8.92 6.03 17.94
N GLY A 46 -7.95 5.90 17.05
CA GLY A 46 -6.95 6.92 16.78
C GLY A 46 -7.27 7.66 15.49
N VAL A 47 -7.58 8.94 15.58
CA VAL A 47 -8.00 9.76 14.44
C VAL A 47 -7.09 10.96 14.30
N LEU A 48 -6.57 11.20 13.10
CA LEU A 48 -5.89 12.44 12.76
C LEU A 48 -6.76 13.31 11.86
N ILE A 49 -7.07 14.51 12.32
CA ILE A 49 -7.70 15.56 11.51
C ILE A 49 -6.57 16.41 10.93
N SER A 50 -6.45 16.41 9.61
CA SER A 50 -5.37 17.04 8.87
C SER A 50 -5.88 18.03 7.82
N GLY A 51 -5.01 18.90 7.32
CA GLY A 51 -5.41 20.00 6.42
C GLY A 51 -4.58 21.28 6.60
N PRO A 52 -4.62 22.20 5.62
CA PRO A 52 -3.82 23.42 5.66
C PRO A 52 -4.21 24.32 6.86
N PRO A 53 -3.35 25.27 7.28
CA PRO A 53 -3.72 26.28 8.26
C PRO A 53 -5.02 27.00 7.85
N GLY A 54 -5.91 27.26 8.79
CA GLY A 54 -7.19 27.92 8.51
C GLY A 54 -8.27 27.05 7.86
N ALA A 55 -8.01 25.76 7.57
CA ALA A 55 -8.98 24.87 6.90
C ALA A 55 -10.24 24.51 7.73
N GLY A 56 -10.36 24.93 8.99
CA GLY A 56 -11.48 24.57 9.86
C GLY A 56 -11.30 23.25 10.64
N LYS A 57 -10.06 22.74 10.76
CA LYS A 57 -9.74 21.50 11.48
C LYS A 57 -10.21 21.48 12.94
N SER A 58 -9.84 22.50 13.72
CA SER A 58 -10.19 22.58 15.14
C SER A 58 -11.70 22.76 15.32
N THR A 59 -12.39 23.41 14.37
CA THR A 59 -13.86 23.49 14.34
C THR A 59 -14.48 22.10 14.16
N PHE A 60 -13.96 21.30 13.24
CA PHE A 60 -14.42 19.91 13.06
C PHE A 60 -14.05 19.03 14.25
N ALA A 61 -12.85 19.17 14.82
CA ALA A 61 -12.46 18.42 16.02
C ALA A 61 -13.42 18.71 17.19
N ALA A 62 -13.81 19.98 17.37
CA ALA A 62 -14.80 20.37 18.36
C ALA A 62 -16.21 19.82 18.05
N SER A 63 -16.61 19.74 16.78
CA SER A 63 -17.90 19.15 16.41
C SER A 63 -17.95 17.64 16.72
N VAL A 64 -16.86 16.92 16.43
CA VAL A 64 -16.70 15.50 16.78
C VAL A 64 -16.71 15.31 18.31
N ALA A 65 -16.02 16.18 19.05
CA ALA A 65 -16.01 16.14 20.52
C ALA A 65 -17.43 16.28 21.11
N ASN A 66 -18.19 17.25 20.60
CA ASN A 66 -19.57 17.47 21.03
C ASN A 66 -20.48 16.29 20.64
N PHE A 67 -20.27 15.71 19.46
CA PHE A 67 -20.99 14.52 19.01
C PHE A 67 -20.73 13.33 19.93
N LEU A 68 -19.47 13.02 20.25
CA LEU A 68 -19.09 11.95 21.16
C LEU A 68 -19.69 12.17 22.57
N MET A 69 -19.63 13.40 23.08
CA MET A 69 -20.23 13.73 24.38
C MET A 69 -21.75 13.50 24.38
N ASN A 70 -22.45 13.88 23.31
CA ASN A 70 -23.90 13.62 23.16
C ASN A 70 -24.23 12.11 23.10
N HIS A 71 -23.27 11.26 22.73
CA HIS A 71 -23.40 9.79 22.71
C HIS A 71 -22.90 9.13 24.00
N GLY A 72 -22.66 9.91 25.06
CA GLY A 72 -22.35 9.40 26.40
C GLY A 72 -20.87 9.13 26.67
N PHE A 73 -19.97 9.50 25.77
CA PHE A 73 -18.52 9.36 25.97
C PHE A 73 -17.98 10.49 26.86
N MET A 74 -17.05 10.15 27.76
CA MET A 74 -16.29 11.14 28.52
C MET A 74 -15.20 11.74 27.63
N VAL A 75 -15.43 12.97 27.15
CA VAL A 75 -14.49 13.68 26.28
C VAL A 75 -13.74 14.78 27.06
N LYS A 76 -12.43 14.85 26.85
CA LYS A 76 -11.55 15.92 27.36
C LYS A 76 -10.72 16.51 26.23
N THR A 77 -10.13 17.69 26.42
CA THR A 77 -9.21 18.28 25.42
C THR A 77 -7.84 18.57 26.03
N MET A 78 -6.82 18.52 25.17
CA MET A 78 -5.46 18.98 25.40
C MET A 78 -5.12 19.99 24.31
N GLU A 79 -4.80 21.22 24.70
CA GLU A 79 -4.62 22.32 23.75
C GLU A 79 -3.81 23.47 24.35
N SER A 80 -3.13 24.22 23.50
CA SER A 80 -2.31 25.35 23.92
C SER A 80 -2.26 26.42 22.82
N PRO A 81 -3.04 27.52 22.91
CA PRO A 81 -3.97 27.89 23.98
C PRO A 81 -5.30 27.11 23.93
N ARG A 82 -6.17 27.33 24.93
CA ARG A 82 -7.54 26.79 24.96
C ARG A 82 -8.46 27.55 24.01
N ASP A 83 -8.51 27.09 22.76
CA ASP A 83 -9.20 27.75 21.65
C ASP A 83 -10.33 26.90 21.06
N LEU A 84 -10.40 25.60 21.36
CA LEU A 84 -11.47 24.72 20.89
C LEU A 84 -12.84 25.21 21.38
N MET A 85 -13.80 25.21 20.46
CA MET A 85 -15.18 25.63 20.73
C MET A 85 -16.07 24.44 21.07
N VAL A 86 -15.83 23.85 22.23
CA VAL A 86 -16.60 22.72 22.75
C VAL A 86 -17.75 23.18 23.66
N ARG A 87 -18.61 22.25 24.04
CA ARG A 87 -19.61 22.46 25.09
C ARG A 87 -18.93 22.64 26.46
N ASP A 88 -19.60 23.36 27.36
CA ASP A 88 -19.06 23.68 28.70
C ASP A 88 -18.86 22.45 29.60
N ASP A 89 -19.49 21.33 29.27
CA ASP A 89 -19.34 20.04 29.96
C ASP A 89 -18.05 19.29 29.55
N ILE A 90 -17.39 19.69 28.46
CA ILE A 90 -16.09 19.16 28.04
C ILE A 90 -14.99 19.98 28.70
N THR A 91 -14.23 19.34 29.60
CA THR A 91 -13.12 20.01 30.30
C THR A 91 -11.92 20.19 29.38
N GLN A 92 -11.41 21.41 29.33
CA GLN A 92 -10.27 21.80 28.49
C GLN A 92 -8.98 21.96 29.30
N TYR A 93 -7.97 21.14 29.00
CA TYR A 93 -6.68 21.17 29.68
C TYR A 93 -5.62 21.90 28.85
N ALA A 94 -4.93 22.81 29.53
CA ALA A 94 -3.71 23.47 29.05
C ALA A 94 -2.47 22.70 29.56
N PRO A 95 -1.26 22.99 29.06
CA PRO A 95 -0.08 22.27 29.52
C PRO A 95 0.18 22.56 31.00
N LEU A 96 0.23 21.51 31.82
CA LEU A 96 0.66 21.57 33.21
C LEU A 96 2.15 21.88 33.27
N GLU A 97 2.54 22.93 34.01
CA GLU A 97 3.94 23.40 34.09
C GLU A 97 4.57 23.68 32.71
N ASN A 98 3.76 24.12 31.73
CA ASN A 98 4.16 24.30 30.33
C ASN A 98 4.58 23.01 29.59
N ASP A 99 4.22 21.83 30.12
CA ASP A 99 4.47 20.53 29.51
C ASP A 99 3.17 19.73 29.29
N MET A 100 2.89 19.41 28.03
CA MET A 100 1.72 18.61 27.68
C MET A 100 1.83 17.15 28.16
N ARG A 101 3.05 16.64 28.37
CA ARG A 101 3.26 15.27 28.87
C ARG A 101 2.67 15.08 30.26
N LEU A 102 2.89 16.05 31.15
CA LEU A 102 2.33 16.03 32.51
C LEU A 102 0.79 16.09 32.51
N THR A 103 0.23 16.78 31.51
CA THR A 103 -1.23 16.83 31.32
C THR A 103 -1.76 15.47 30.87
N ALA A 104 -1.04 14.79 29.96
CA ALA A 104 -1.37 13.44 29.55
C ALA A 104 -1.27 12.45 30.71
N ASP A 105 -0.22 12.54 31.54
CA ASP A 105 -0.05 11.69 32.73
C ASP A 105 -1.24 11.82 33.69
N LEU A 106 -1.73 13.04 33.92
CA LEU A 106 -2.95 13.27 34.70
C LEU A 106 -4.18 12.62 34.01
N LEU A 107 -4.32 12.79 32.71
CA LEU A 107 -5.45 12.22 31.96
C LEU A 107 -5.41 10.69 31.93
N LEU A 108 -4.24 10.07 31.99
CA LEU A 108 -4.09 8.62 32.14
C LEU A 108 -4.59 8.11 33.50
N LEU A 109 -4.64 8.95 34.54
CA LEU A 109 -5.29 8.62 35.81
C LEU A 109 -6.81 8.74 35.71
N VAL A 110 -7.29 9.78 35.03
CA VAL A 110 -8.72 10.04 34.81
C VAL A 110 -9.35 9.01 33.88
N ARG A 111 -8.60 8.53 32.86
CA ARG A 111 -9.02 7.63 31.80
C ARG A 111 -10.32 8.08 31.10
N PRO A 112 -10.31 9.25 30.43
CA PRO A 112 -11.44 9.63 29.59
C PRO A 112 -11.59 8.63 28.43
N ASP A 113 -12.79 8.55 27.86
CA ASP A 113 -13.01 7.74 26.67
C ASP A 113 -12.30 8.33 25.46
N TYR A 114 -12.34 9.66 25.34
CA TYR A 114 -11.67 10.39 24.26
C TYR A 114 -10.94 11.62 24.76
N THR A 115 -9.76 11.85 24.19
CA THR A 115 -9.02 13.11 24.30
C THR A 115 -8.82 13.75 22.94
N ILE A 116 -9.28 14.99 22.79
CA ILE A 116 -8.98 15.82 21.62
C ILE A 116 -7.65 16.52 21.87
N TYR A 117 -6.64 16.25 21.05
CA TYR A 117 -5.37 16.94 21.10
C TYR A 117 -5.32 17.95 19.96
N ASP A 118 -5.64 19.21 20.27
CA ASP A 118 -5.52 20.29 19.28
C ASP A 118 -4.05 20.62 19.10
N GLU A 119 -3.58 20.50 17.87
CA GLU A 119 -2.25 20.90 17.41
C GLU A 119 -1.06 19.99 17.80
N LEU A 120 -0.92 18.87 17.07
CA LEU A 120 0.28 18.04 17.05
C LEU A 120 1.35 18.67 16.14
N ARG A 121 2.47 19.12 16.73
CA ARG A 121 3.56 19.79 15.98
C ARG A 121 4.93 19.15 16.21
N LYS A 122 5.27 18.87 17.45
CA LYS A 122 6.59 18.40 17.88
C LYS A 122 6.60 16.88 18.05
N THR A 123 7.79 16.30 18.10
CA THR A 123 7.96 14.86 18.32
C THR A 123 7.32 14.39 19.63
N SER A 124 7.44 15.18 20.69
CA SER A 124 6.79 14.92 21.98
C SER A 124 5.28 14.77 21.87
N ASP A 125 4.63 15.56 21.02
CA ASP A 125 3.18 15.57 20.91
C ASP A 125 2.68 14.25 20.29
N PHE A 126 3.40 13.75 19.27
CA PHE A 126 3.11 12.45 18.65
C PHE A 126 3.39 11.27 19.59
N GLN A 127 4.42 11.38 20.44
CA GLN A 127 4.71 10.38 21.46
C GLN A 127 3.62 10.33 22.51
N VAL A 128 3.21 11.48 23.06
CA VAL A 128 2.07 11.59 23.98
C VAL A 128 0.80 11.01 23.35
N PHE A 129 0.53 11.36 22.10
CA PHE A 129 -0.62 10.82 21.37
C PHE A 129 -0.57 9.29 21.29
N ALA A 130 0.60 8.72 20.98
CA ALA A 130 0.80 7.27 20.92
C ALA A 130 0.62 6.62 22.29
N ASP A 131 1.25 7.15 23.33
CA ASP A 131 1.20 6.59 24.68
C ASP A 131 -0.23 6.58 25.24
N MET A 132 -0.97 7.69 25.06
CA MET A 132 -2.39 7.76 25.45
C MET A 132 -3.23 6.74 24.69
N ARG A 133 -2.99 6.60 23.39
CA ARG A 133 -3.74 5.67 22.54
C ARG A 133 -3.49 4.21 22.91
N LEU A 134 -2.23 3.85 23.18
CA LEU A 134 -1.82 2.52 23.61
C LEU A 134 -2.31 2.18 25.02
N ALA A 135 -2.49 3.18 25.88
CA ALA A 135 -3.15 3.05 27.18
C ALA A 135 -4.67 2.86 27.09
N GLY A 136 -5.24 2.89 25.88
CA GLY A 136 -6.65 2.63 25.61
C GLY A 136 -7.51 3.89 25.43
N VAL A 137 -6.97 5.10 25.60
CA VAL A 137 -7.75 6.32 25.40
C VAL A 137 -8.00 6.55 23.90
N GLY A 138 -9.22 6.87 23.51
CA GLY A 138 -9.52 7.31 22.14
C GLY A 138 -8.87 8.67 21.87
N MET A 139 -8.14 8.81 20.78
CA MET A 139 -7.36 10.02 20.51
C MET A 139 -7.79 10.67 19.20
N ILE A 140 -8.08 11.98 19.24
CA ILE A 140 -8.39 12.78 18.05
C ILE A 140 -7.40 13.93 17.98
N GLY A 141 -6.44 13.83 17.06
CA GLY A 141 -5.31 14.74 16.96
C GLY A 141 -5.47 15.68 15.77
N VAL A 142 -5.23 16.97 15.98
CA VAL A 142 -5.24 17.95 14.88
C VAL A 142 -3.81 18.20 14.41
N THR A 143 -3.55 18.03 13.12
CA THR A 143 -2.22 18.27 12.53
C THR A 143 -2.33 19.11 11.27
N HIS A 144 -1.29 19.87 10.95
CA HIS A 144 -1.23 20.58 9.67
C HIS A 144 -0.77 19.63 8.58
N ALA A 145 -1.41 19.66 7.43
CA ALA A 145 -0.96 18.87 6.29
C ALA A 145 -1.45 19.51 5.00
N THR A 146 -0.65 19.44 3.94
CA THR A 146 -1.06 19.86 2.61
C THR A 146 -1.82 18.76 1.87
N ARG A 147 -1.53 17.51 2.20
CA ARG A 147 -2.22 16.32 1.70
C ARG A 147 -2.55 15.40 2.87
N ALA A 148 -3.60 14.60 2.70
CA ALA A 148 -4.04 13.62 3.70
C ALA A 148 -2.92 12.64 4.11
N ILE A 149 -2.11 12.17 3.15
CA ILE A 149 -1.01 11.23 3.42
C ILE A 149 0.13 11.85 4.24
N ASP A 150 0.35 13.16 4.15
CA ASP A 150 1.42 13.85 4.89
C ASP A 150 1.17 13.80 6.41
N ALA A 151 -0.08 13.57 6.84
CA ALA A 151 -0.43 13.39 8.24
C ALA A 151 0.25 12.14 8.84
N VAL A 152 0.29 11.02 8.10
CA VAL A 152 1.00 9.80 8.53
C VAL A 152 2.50 9.99 8.50
N GLN A 153 3.01 10.69 7.49
CA GLN A 153 4.44 10.93 7.36
C GLN A 153 5.03 11.64 8.58
N ARG A 154 4.22 12.46 9.26
CA ARG A 154 4.62 13.08 10.53
C ARG A 154 4.81 12.07 11.67
N MET A 155 4.23 10.89 11.62
CA MET A 155 4.45 9.85 12.64
C MET A 155 5.67 8.98 12.32
N ILE A 156 6.06 8.90 11.05
CA ILE A 156 7.22 8.10 10.62
C ILE A 156 8.49 8.61 11.31
N GLY A 157 9.23 7.70 11.94
CA GLY A 157 10.45 8.00 12.69
C GLY A 157 10.21 8.61 14.08
N ARG A 158 8.94 8.87 14.45
CA ARG A 158 8.53 9.30 15.80
C ARG A 158 7.85 8.17 16.57
N VAL A 159 7.13 7.33 15.83
CA VAL A 159 6.49 6.10 16.29
C VAL A 159 6.99 4.95 15.41
N GLU A 160 7.15 3.77 15.99
CA GLU A 160 7.52 2.57 15.24
C GLU A 160 6.48 2.25 14.16
N LEU A 161 6.93 1.92 12.96
CA LEU A 161 6.07 1.74 11.79
C LEU A 161 4.92 0.75 12.06
N GLY A 162 5.20 -0.41 12.65
CA GLY A 162 4.18 -1.42 12.95
C GLY A 162 3.15 -1.01 14.01
N VAL A 163 3.44 0.04 14.79
CA VAL A 163 2.57 0.56 15.84
C VAL A 163 1.64 1.66 15.30
N ILE A 164 2.00 2.31 14.19
CA ILE A 164 1.23 3.43 13.63
C ILE A 164 -0.25 3.08 13.42
N PRO A 165 -0.65 1.94 12.80
CA PRO A 165 -2.08 1.64 12.60
C PRO A 165 -2.86 1.38 13.90
N GLN A 166 -2.17 1.03 14.98
CA GLN A 166 -2.79 0.89 16.31
C GLN A 166 -2.98 2.26 16.98
N VAL A 167 -2.07 3.20 16.68
CA VAL A 167 -2.11 4.57 17.21
C VAL A 167 -3.05 5.47 16.40
N VAL A 168 -3.05 5.36 15.08
CA VAL A 168 -3.92 6.10 14.16
C VAL A 168 -4.42 5.14 13.10
N ASP A 169 -5.71 4.86 13.15
CA ASP A 169 -6.38 4.01 12.17
C ASP A 169 -7.18 4.83 11.13
N THR A 170 -7.46 6.10 11.41
CA THR A 170 -8.29 6.96 10.56
C THR A 170 -7.65 8.34 10.37
N ILE A 171 -7.66 8.86 9.14
CA ILE A 171 -7.24 10.23 8.82
C ILE A 171 -8.37 10.93 8.10
N ILE A 172 -8.71 12.11 8.58
CA ILE A 172 -9.73 12.96 7.98
C ILE A 172 -9.03 14.21 7.49
N PHE A 173 -9.05 14.44 6.18
CA PHE A 173 -8.45 15.62 5.57
C PHE A 173 -9.53 16.66 5.27
N ILE A 174 -9.33 17.84 5.85
CA ILE A 174 -10.24 18.97 5.77
C ILE A 174 -9.58 20.07 4.98
N ASP A 175 -10.31 20.61 4.01
CA ASP A 175 -9.91 21.79 3.28
C ASP A 175 -11.11 22.71 3.06
N ALA A 176 -10.90 24.01 3.21
CA ALA A 176 -11.94 25.03 3.10
C ALA A 176 -13.21 24.74 3.93
N GLY A 177 -13.09 24.10 5.10
CA GLY A 177 -14.22 23.77 5.97
C GLY A 177 -15.01 22.53 5.55
N GLU A 178 -14.53 21.75 4.60
CA GLU A 178 -15.18 20.52 4.13
C GLU A 178 -14.25 19.32 4.25
N ILE A 179 -14.80 18.13 4.46
CA ILE A 179 -14.06 16.87 4.39
C ILE A 179 -13.81 16.56 2.92
N LYS A 180 -12.54 16.52 2.50
CA LYS A 180 -12.18 16.20 1.11
C LYS A 180 -11.74 14.76 0.91
N LYS A 181 -11.20 14.13 1.95
CA LYS A 181 -10.68 12.75 1.88
C LYS A 181 -10.65 12.14 3.27
N ILE A 182 -10.95 10.84 3.34
CA ILE A 182 -10.78 10.05 4.56
C ILE A 182 -9.94 8.82 4.18
N TYR A 183 -8.89 8.57 4.96
CA TYR A 183 -8.08 7.37 4.84
C TYR A 183 -8.24 6.46 6.05
N GLU A 184 -8.20 5.17 5.78
CA GLU A 184 -8.10 4.09 6.77
C GLU A 184 -6.74 3.41 6.64
N LEU A 185 -6.09 3.19 7.78
CA LEU A 185 -4.76 2.60 7.88
C LEU A 185 -4.88 1.17 8.40
N ASN A 186 -4.34 0.23 7.63
CA ASN A 186 -4.33 -1.18 7.99
C ASN A 186 -2.90 -1.72 7.98
N PHE A 187 -2.58 -2.54 8.95
CA PHE A 187 -1.31 -3.27 8.98
C PHE A 187 -1.46 -4.61 8.27
N THR A 188 -0.54 -4.95 7.38
CA THR A 188 -0.48 -6.25 6.70
C THR A 188 0.97 -6.70 6.48
N VAL A 189 1.15 -7.97 6.13
CA VAL A 189 2.44 -8.52 5.72
C VAL A 189 2.29 -9.04 4.30
N LYS A 190 2.95 -8.39 3.34
CA LYS A 190 2.88 -8.73 1.91
C LYS A 190 4.14 -8.30 1.16
N VAL A 191 4.23 -8.65 -0.11
CA VAL A 191 5.18 -8.04 -1.05
C VAL A 191 4.64 -6.66 -1.43
N PRO A 192 5.37 -5.55 -1.17
CA PRO A 192 4.89 -4.21 -1.50
C PRO A 192 4.74 -3.98 -3.00
N SER A 193 3.85 -3.05 -3.36
CA SER A 193 3.68 -2.56 -4.71
C SER A 193 5.01 -1.97 -5.24
N GLY A 194 5.44 -2.41 -6.42
CA GLY A 194 6.73 -2.02 -7.02
C GLY A 194 7.92 -2.93 -6.66
N MET A 195 7.69 -4.02 -5.92
CA MET A 195 8.65 -5.11 -5.69
C MET A 195 8.25 -6.37 -6.46
N TYR A 196 9.20 -7.28 -6.68
CA TYR A 196 8.95 -8.53 -7.40
C TYR A 196 8.58 -9.65 -6.41
N GLU A 197 7.85 -10.68 -6.86
CA GLU A 197 7.44 -11.81 -6.01
C GLU A 197 8.62 -12.60 -5.42
N SER A 198 9.81 -12.47 -5.99
CA SER A 198 11.06 -13.02 -5.42
C SER A 198 11.52 -12.29 -4.17
N ASP A 199 11.00 -11.09 -3.88
CA ASP A 199 11.28 -10.34 -2.68
C ASP A 199 10.50 -10.90 -1.48
N LEU A 200 11.13 -10.94 -0.31
CA LEU A 200 10.49 -11.41 0.90
C LEU A 200 9.34 -10.47 1.33
N ALA A 201 8.23 -11.08 1.75
CA ALA A 201 7.13 -10.38 2.37
C ALA A 201 7.61 -9.62 3.61
N ARG A 202 7.09 -8.40 3.78
CA ARG A 202 7.49 -7.50 4.87
C ARG A 202 6.28 -6.79 5.47
N PRO A 203 6.43 -6.19 6.66
CA PRO A 203 5.40 -5.32 7.22
C PRO A 203 5.11 -4.13 6.29
N VAL A 204 3.84 -3.94 5.96
CA VAL A 204 3.34 -2.83 5.13
C VAL A 204 2.13 -2.22 5.83
N ILE A 205 2.07 -0.88 5.88
CA ILE A 205 0.84 -0.16 6.19
C ILE A 205 0.15 0.16 4.88
N GLU A 206 -1.05 -0.37 4.68
CA GLU A 206 -1.93 0.01 3.59
C GLU A 206 -2.74 1.24 4.00
N VAL A 207 -2.72 2.27 3.16
CA VAL A 207 -3.53 3.47 3.30
C VAL A 207 -4.61 3.41 2.24
N SER A 208 -5.83 3.14 2.68
CA SER A 208 -6.99 2.93 1.82
C SER A 208 -7.99 4.06 1.94
N ASP A 209 -8.58 4.47 0.83
CA ASP A 209 -9.68 5.44 0.82
C ASP A 209 -10.90 4.86 1.52
N PHE A 210 -11.46 5.59 2.49
CA PHE A 210 -12.52 5.09 3.36
C PHE A 210 -13.83 4.81 2.61
N GLU A 211 -14.15 5.60 1.59
CA GLU A 211 -15.41 5.47 0.83
C GLU A 211 -15.33 4.33 -0.19
N THR A 212 -14.22 4.25 -0.94
CA THR A 212 -14.04 3.29 -2.02
C THR A 212 -13.37 1.99 -1.58
N LYS A 213 -12.81 1.96 -0.36
CA LYS A 213 -11.99 0.87 0.21
C LYS A 213 -10.76 0.51 -0.63
N LYS A 214 -10.35 1.36 -1.56
CA LYS A 214 -9.19 1.12 -2.44
C LYS A 214 -7.90 1.58 -1.75
N VAL A 215 -6.88 0.72 -1.74
CA VAL A 215 -5.54 1.09 -1.30
C VAL A 215 -4.97 2.11 -2.29
N GLU A 216 -4.64 3.30 -1.81
CA GLU A 216 -4.03 4.38 -2.61
C GLU A 216 -2.53 4.54 -2.29
N TYR A 217 -2.08 4.13 -1.09
CA TYR A 217 -0.67 4.17 -0.71
C TYR A 217 -0.28 2.96 0.13
N GLU A 218 1.00 2.63 0.08
CA GLU A 218 1.67 1.66 0.95
C GLU A 218 2.85 2.34 1.64
N ILE A 219 3.04 2.05 2.93
CA ILE A 219 4.17 2.54 3.71
C ILE A 219 4.94 1.34 4.24
N TYR A 220 6.23 1.27 3.90
CA TYR A 220 7.09 0.16 4.29
C TYR A 220 8.55 0.59 4.38
N THR A 221 9.36 -0.26 5.01
CA THR A 221 10.81 -0.03 5.11
C THR A 221 11.54 -0.64 3.92
N TYR A 222 12.40 0.16 3.30
CA TYR A 222 13.33 -0.25 2.25
C TYR A 222 14.77 0.11 2.68
N GLY A 223 15.59 -0.90 2.93
CA GLY A 223 16.88 -0.71 3.60
C GLY A 223 16.67 -0.15 5.01
N GLU A 224 17.24 1.02 5.29
CA GLU A 224 17.10 1.74 6.56
C GLU A 224 16.09 2.91 6.50
N GLN A 225 15.42 3.10 5.35
CA GLN A 225 14.51 4.21 5.13
C GLN A 225 13.07 3.74 5.06
N VAL A 226 12.15 4.53 5.62
CA VAL A 226 10.71 4.33 5.44
C VAL A 226 10.26 5.09 4.21
N VAL A 227 9.60 4.42 3.29
CA VAL A 227 9.08 4.99 2.05
C VAL A 227 7.56 4.97 2.04
N VAL A 228 6.96 6.00 1.43
CA VAL A 228 5.52 6.06 1.16
C VAL A 228 5.34 5.94 -0.34
N MET A 229 4.86 4.79 -0.79
CA MET A 229 4.67 4.46 -2.20
C MET A 229 3.20 4.62 -2.57
N PRO A 230 2.82 5.44 -3.57
CA PRO A 230 1.48 5.36 -4.12
C PRO A 230 1.27 3.99 -4.74
N VAL A 231 0.18 3.31 -4.35
CA VAL A 231 -0.31 2.16 -5.09
C VAL A 231 -0.94 2.76 -6.32
N GLU A 232 -0.20 2.78 -7.42
CA GLU A 232 -0.63 3.44 -8.65
C GLU A 232 -2.10 3.12 -8.94
N ARG A 233 -2.87 4.15 -9.33
CA ARG A 233 -4.11 3.98 -10.11
C ARG A 233 -3.79 3.43 -11.51
N GLY A 234 -2.82 2.52 -11.60
CA GLY A 234 -2.12 2.07 -12.78
C GLY A 234 -2.89 1.02 -13.56
N GLN A 235 -3.74 0.20 -12.95
CA GLN A 235 -4.50 -0.77 -13.76
C GLN A 235 -5.49 -0.11 -14.75
N ARG A 236 -5.94 1.13 -14.52
CA ARG A 236 -6.87 1.81 -15.45
C ARG A 236 -6.19 2.60 -16.57
N ASN A 237 -4.94 3.04 -16.41
CA ASN A 237 -4.18 3.72 -17.48
C ASN A 237 -3.20 2.78 -18.19
N LEU A 238 -2.64 1.80 -17.48
CA LEU A 238 -1.75 0.80 -18.08
C LEU A 238 -2.51 -0.09 -19.05
N SER A 239 -3.80 -0.41 -18.82
CA SER A 239 -4.62 -1.17 -19.78
C SER A 239 -4.85 -0.42 -21.09
N ASP A 240 -5.03 0.90 -21.05
CA ASP A 240 -5.19 1.74 -22.24
C ASP A 240 -3.86 1.88 -23.01
N VAL A 241 -2.76 2.01 -22.27
CA VAL A 241 -1.40 2.02 -22.84
C VAL A 241 -1.04 0.64 -23.41
N GLU A 242 -1.33 -0.44 -22.70
CA GLU A 242 -1.15 -1.83 -23.13
C GLU A 242 -2.01 -2.13 -24.36
N SER A 243 -3.26 -1.66 -24.42
CA SER A 243 -4.12 -1.81 -25.60
C SER A 243 -3.57 -1.03 -26.80
N ARG A 244 -3.02 0.18 -26.58
CA ARG A 244 -2.36 0.97 -27.63
C ARG A 244 -1.09 0.30 -28.13
N ILE A 245 -0.23 -0.18 -27.21
CA ILE A 245 1.00 -0.91 -27.55
C ILE A 245 0.63 -2.18 -28.30
N SER A 246 -0.32 -2.98 -27.78
CA SER A 246 -0.80 -4.22 -28.38
C SER A 246 -1.32 -4.01 -29.81
N LYS A 247 -2.13 -2.96 -30.05
CA LYS A 247 -2.60 -2.62 -31.40
C LYS A 247 -1.48 -2.22 -32.35
N LEU A 248 -0.46 -1.53 -31.85
CA LEU A 248 0.67 -1.09 -32.66
C LEU A 248 1.59 -2.26 -33.00
N ILE A 249 1.91 -3.08 -32.00
CA ILE A 249 2.84 -4.21 -32.06
C ILE A 249 2.21 -5.40 -32.79
N GLY A 250 0.91 -5.65 -32.61
CA GLY A 250 0.18 -6.68 -33.36
C GLY A 250 0.14 -6.48 -34.88
N ASN A 251 0.50 -5.29 -35.39
CA ASN A 251 0.69 -5.08 -36.83
C ASN A 251 2.04 -5.63 -37.35
N TYR A 252 2.97 -5.94 -36.46
CA TYR A 252 4.34 -6.36 -36.78
C TYR A 252 4.64 -7.79 -36.37
N VAL A 253 4.04 -8.27 -35.27
CA VAL A 253 4.37 -9.55 -34.64
C VAL A 253 3.12 -10.34 -34.27
N SER A 254 3.21 -11.67 -34.35
CA SER A 254 2.07 -12.57 -34.18
C SER A 254 1.88 -13.03 -32.73
N GLN A 255 2.97 -13.13 -31.99
CA GLN A 255 3.01 -13.50 -30.58
C GLN A 255 3.80 -12.46 -29.81
N TYR A 256 3.21 -11.93 -28.75
CA TYR A 256 3.87 -10.95 -27.91
C TYR A 256 3.24 -10.92 -26.51
N GLU A 257 4.04 -10.54 -25.53
CA GLU A 257 3.60 -10.19 -24.18
C GLU A 257 4.07 -8.77 -23.88
N VAL A 258 3.15 -7.90 -23.45
CA VAL A 258 3.47 -6.50 -23.11
C VAL A 258 3.38 -6.37 -21.60
N GLU A 259 4.46 -5.86 -20.99
CA GLU A 259 4.51 -5.51 -19.59
C GLU A 259 4.78 -4.01 -19.48
N VAL A 260 3.77 -3.23 -19.09
CA VAL A 260 3.92 -1.78 -18.93
C VAL A 260 4.41 -1.49 -17.52
N LEU A 261 5.64 -1.00 -17.40
CA LEU A 261 6.28 -0.71 -16.11
C LEU A 261 5.89 0.68 -15.58
N SER A 262 5.56 1.62 -16.48
CA SER A 262 5.06 2.96 -16.14
C SER A 262 4.44 3.66 -17.37
N ASP A 263 3.91 4.87 -17.17
CA ASP A 263 3.45 5.75 -18.25
C ASP A 263 4.54 6.12 -19.28
N ARG A 264 5.82 5.87 -18.95
CA ARG A 264 6.98 6.22 -19.78
C ARG A 264 7.85 5.03 -20.17
N LYS A 265 7.57 3.82 -19.68
CA LYS A 265 8.40 2.64 -19.94
C LYS A 265 7.58 1.36 -20.07
N ALA A 266 7.85 0.58 -21.12
CA ALA A 266 7.29 -0.75 -21.31
C ALA A 266 8.34 -1.77 -21.72
N ILE A 267 8.08 -3.03 -21.39
CA ILE A 267 8.81 -4.21 -21.85
C ILE A 267 7.91 -4.95 -22.83
N ILE A 268 8.45 -5.33 -23.97
CA ILE A 268 7.79 -6.22 -24.93
C ILE A 268 8.61 -7.49 -25.04
N ARG A 269 7.96 -8.63 -24.80
CA ARG A 269 8.54 -9.95 -25.01
C ARG A 269 8.00 -10.54 -26.31
N ILE A 270 8.86 -10.92 -27.24
CA ILE A 270 8.50 -11.49 -28.55
C ILE A 270 9.43 -12.66 -28.92
N PRO A 271 8.99 -13.58 -29.80
CA PRO A 271 9.84 -14.64 -30.33
C PRO A 271 11.17 -14.10 -30.89
N GLU A 272 12.27 -14.82 -30.68
CA GLU A 272 13.60 -14.37 -31.09
C GLU A 272 13.70 -14.07 -32.59
N GLU A 273 13.01 -14.86 -33.42
CA GLU A 273 12.92 -14.63 -34.87
C GLU A 273 12.25 -13.30 -35.26
N GLU A 274 11.39 -12.74 -34.40
CA GLU A 274 10.60 -11.54 -34.68
C GLU A 274 11.23 -10.26 -34.10
N ILE A 275 12.23 -10.36 -33.21
CA ILE A 275 12.97 -9.22 -32.63
C ILE A 275 13.54 -8.26 -33.71
N PRO A 276 14.17 -8.74 -34.80
CA PRO A 276 14.73 -7.85 -35.83
C PRO A 276 13.67 -6.98 -36.53
N VAL A 277 12.41 -7.42 -36.57
CA VAL A 277 11.30 -6.71 -37.21
C VAL A 277 10.91 -5.47 -36.39
N ILE A 278 10.81 -5.62 -35.07
CA ILE A 278 10.45 -4.55 -34.13
C ILE A 278 11.61 -3.57 -33.93
N VAL A 279 12.84 -4.06 -33.76
CA VAL A 279 14.00 -3.17 -33.62
C VAL A 279 14.27 -2.44 -34.95
N GLY A 280 14.19 -3.15 -36.07
CA GLY A 280 14.44 -2.63 -37.41
C GLY A 280 15.91 -2.30 -37.67
N LYS A 281 16.25 -1.99 -38.94
CA LYS A 281 17.62 -1.64 -39.34
C LYS A 281 18.10 -0.40 -38.56
N ARG A 282 19.11 -0.58 -37.70
CA ARG A 282 19.68 0.45 -36.81
C ARG A 282 18.67 1.08 -35.83
N GLY A 283 17.67 0.32 -35.36
CA GLY A 283 16.72 0.83 -34.36
C GLY A 283 15.68 1.81 -34.90
N ARG A 284 15.51 1.92 -36.23
CA ARG A 284 14.57 2.89 -36.81
C ARG A 284 13.11 2.59 -36.51
N THR A 285 12.75 1.31 -36.43
CA THR A 285 11.35 0.90 -36.24
C THR A 285 10.95 1.13 -34.79
N ILE A 286 11.77 0.68 -33.83
CA ILE A 286 11.50 0.88 -32.40
C ILE A 286 11.40 2.36 -32.04
N ARG A 287 12.29 3.22 -32.56
CA ARG A 287 12.21 4.68 -32.31
C ARG A 287 10.92 5.32 -32.80
N LYS A 288 10.39 4.88 -33.95
CA LYS A 288 9.09 5.38 -34.45
C LYS A 288 7.93 4.94 -33.54
N ILE A 289 8.01 3.73 -33.01
CA ILE A 289 7.02 3.18 -32.09
C ILE A 289 7.10 3.95 -30.75
N GLU A 290 8.30 4.20 -30.23
CA GLU A 290 8.55 5.00 -29.03
C GLU A 290 8.07 6.46 -29.20
N GLU A 291 8.35 7.10 -30.33
CA GLU A 291 7.87 8.46 -30.65
C GLU A 291 6.34 8.55 -30.75
N ALA A 292 5.70 7.55 -31.35
CA ALA A 292 4.24 7.50 -31.49
C ALA A 292 3.52 7.27 -30.15
N LEU A 293 4.17 6.55 -29.23
CA LEU A 293 3.62 6.23 -27.91
C LEU A 293 4.06 7.21 -26.82
N GLY A 294 5.11 8.01 -27.05
CA GLY A 294 5.69 8.91 -26.06
C GLY A 294 6.40 8.20 -24.90
N MET A 295 6.89 6.97 -25.13
CA MET A 295 7.45 6.10 -24.09
C MET A 295 8.66 5.31 -24.59
N SER A 296 9.51 4.84 -23.69
CA SER A 296 10.64 3.97 -24.03
C SER A 296 10.25 2.50 -23.96
N ILE A 297 10.75 1.70 -24.90
CA ILE A 297 10.38 0.29 -25.08
C ILE A 297 11.63 -0.58 -25.09
N ASP A 298 11.70 -1.49 -24.13
CA ASP A 298 12.72 -2.53 -24.08
C ASP A 298 12.16 -3.83 -24.70
N VAL A 299 12.93 -4.47 -25.58
CA VAL A 299 12.53 -5.69 -26.28
C VAL A 299 13.34 -6.87 -25.76
N TYR A 300 12.66 -7.92 -25.31
CA TYR A 300 13.27 -9.15 -24.82
C TYR A 300 12.71 -10.39 -25.53
N PRO A 301 13.44 -11.51 -25.53
CA PRO A 301 12.90 -12.79 -25.98
C PRO A 301 11.70 -13.24 -25.13
N LEU A 302 10.63 -13.71 -25.78
CA LEU A 302 9.50 -14.36 -25.14
C LEU A 302 9.94 -15.73 -24.63
N LYS A 303 10.04 -15.87 -23.29
CA LYS A 303 10.25 -17.17 -22.66
C LYS A 303 8.94 -17.95 -22.74
N ILE A 304 8.87 -18.94 -23.62
CA ILE A 304 7.75 -19.89 -23.64
C ILE A 304 7.75 -20.59 -22.28
N LYS A 305 6.69 -20.43 -21.48
CA LYS A 305 6.47 -21.28 -20.31
C LYS A 305 6.31 -22.70 -20.83
N GLU A 306 7.31 -23.54 -20.61
CA GLU A 306 7.22 -24.97 -20.93
C GLU A 306 5.97 -25.54 -20.26
N GLU A 307 5.01 -26.07 -21.03
CA GLU A 307 3.91 -26.86 -20.48
C GLU A 307 4.49 -28.17 -19.92
N ILE A 308 4.87 -28.15 -18.65
CA ILE A 308 5.35 -29.32 -17.94
C ILE A 308 4.13 -30.17 -17.56
N ARG A 309 4.00 -31.36 -18.15
CA ARG A 309 2.92 -32.33 -17.88
C ARG A 309 3.46 -33.50 -17.07
N GLU A 310 2.65 -34.06 -16.17
CA GLU A 310 3.02 -35.29 -15.46
C GLU A 310 3.06 -36.45 -16.47
N ALA A 311 4.18 -37.18 -16.51
CA ALA A 311 4.41 -38.24 -17.48
C ALA A 311 4.10 -39.60 -16.86
N GLU A 312 3.33 -40.42 -17.56
CA GLU A 312 3.14 -41.82 -17.17
C GLU A 312 4.38 -42.66 -17.48
N ILE A 313 4.74 -43.54 -16.56
CA ILE A 313 5.93 -44.39 -16.70
C ILE A 313 5.57 -45.85 -16.60
N SER A 314 6.09 -46.62 -17.54
CA SER A 314 6.02 -48.08 -17.53
C SER A 314 7.42 -48.69 -17.56
N GLU A 315 7.53 -49.94 -17.10
CA GLU A 315 8.79 -50.65 -16.97
C GLU A 315 8.86 -51.83 -17.94
N THR A 316 10.03 -52.04 -18.53
CA THR A 316 10.42 -53.29 -19.20
C THR A 316 11.68 -53.84 -18.56
N ASP A 317 12.08 -55.08 -18.85
CA ASP A 317 13.28 -55.69 -18.26
C ASP A 317 14.53 -54.79 -18.32
N LYS A 318 14.72 -54.06 -19.42
CA LYS A 318 15.94 -53.27 -19.69
C LYS A 318 15.76 -51.75 -19.67
N HIS A 319 14.52 -51.24 -19.74
CA HIS A 319 14.26 -49.80 -19.90
C HIS A 319 13.06 -49.32 -19.06
N TRP A 320 13.15 -48.07 -18.59
CA TRP A 320 12.01 -47.23 -18.24
C TRP A 320 11.44 -46.62 -19.53
N ILE A 321 10.12 -46.68 -19.68
CA ILE A 321 9.38 -46.12 -20.79
C ILE A 321 8.56 -44.95 -20.26
N ILE A 322 8.91 -43.74 -20.69
CA ILE A 322 8.20 -42.51 -20.36
C ILE A 322 7.28 -42.21 -21.53
N HIS A 323 5.98 -42.14 -21.26
CA HIS A 323 4.95 -41.87 -22.25
C HIS A 323 4.82 -40.37 -22.48
N ALA A 324 4.92 -39.96 -23.74
CA ALA A 324 4.97 -38.60 -24.23
C ALA A 324 4.05 -38.45 -25.45
N GLU A 325 2.82 -38.97 -25.34
CA GLU A 325 1.84 -38.96 -26.42
C GLU A 325 1.56 -37.53 -26.90
N GLY A 326 1.63 -37.32 -28.22
CA GLY A 326 1.44 -36.00 -28.84
C GLY A 326 2.72 -35.16 -28.97
N LEU A 327 3.88 -35.66 -28.52
CA LEU A 327 5.19 -35.02 -28.67
C LEU A 327 6.12 -35.78 -29.64
N GLU A 328 5.57 -36.58 -30.56
CA GLU A 328 6.33 -37.44 -31.46
C GLU A 328 7.34 -36.65 -32.30
N GLY A 329 8.60 -37.10 -32.31
CA GLY A 329 9.67 -36.47 -33.09
C GLY A 329 10.22 -35.17 -32.49
N ARG A 330 9.67 -34.68 -31.37
CA ARG A 330 10.17 -33.50 -30.66
C ARG A 330 11.25 -33.87 -29.64
N ARG A 331 12.01 -32.86 -29.20
CA ARG A 331 12.92 -32.97 -28.06
C ARG A 331 12.19 -32.51 -26.81
N VAL A 332 12.37 -33.25 -25.73
CA VAL A 332 11.67 -33.03 -24.46
C VAL A 332 12.66 -33.08 -23.31
N ASN A 333 12.38 -32.27 -22.29
CA ASN A 333 13.03 -32.28 -21.00
C ASN A 333 12.22 -33.15 -20.04
N ILE A 334 12.88 -34.07 -19.36
CA ILE A 334 12.28 -34.92 -18.33
C ILE A 334 12.75 -34.41 -16.97
N TYR A 335 11.79 -34.25 -16.05
CA TYR A 335 12.01 -33.69 -14.73
C TYR A 335 11.57 -34.67 -13.63
N ILE A 336 12.30 -34.71 -12.52
CA ILE A 336 11.87 -35.37 -11.27
C ILE A 336 11.58 -34.26 -10.27
N ASP A 337 10.36 -34.17 -9.74
CA ASP A 337 9.97 -33.11 -8.77
C ASP A 337 10.39 -31.68 -9.16
N LYS A 338 10.36 -31.40 -10.47
CA LYS A 338 10.75 -30.12 -11.13
C LYS A 338 12.25 -29.85 -11.29
N GLU A 339 13.13 -30.81 -10.96
CA GLU A 339 14.55 -30.78 -11.32
C GLU A 339 14.81 -31.53 -12.63
N LEU A 340 15.63 -30.95 -13.52
CA LEU A 340 15.91 -31.53 -14.83
C LEU A 340 16.76 -32.80 -14.67
N LEU A 341 16.22 -33.93 -15.11
CA LEU A 341 16.91 -35.21 -15.17
C LEU A 341 17.69 -35.34 -16.48
N LEU A 342 17.01 -35.23 -17.62
CA LEU A 342 17.62 -35.43 -18.95
C LEU A 342 16.79 -34.81 -20.08
N THR A 343 17.46 -34.47 -21.18
CA THR A 343 16.82 -34.09 -22.44
C THR A 343 16.88 -35.26 -23.43
N ALA A 344 15.74 -35.68 -23.99
CA ALA A 344 15.66 -36.79 -24.95
C ALA A 344 14.77 -36.47 -26.15
N SER A 345 14.95 -37.21 -27.24
CA SER A 345 14.03 -37.17 -28.38
C SER A 345 12.93 -38.20 -28.22
N VAL A 346 11.69 -37.80 -28.46
CA VAL A 346 10.52 -38.70 -28.41
C VAL A 346 10.48 -39.55 -29.68
N GLY A 347 10.42 -40.87 -29.51
CA GLY A 347 10.32 -41.79 -30.64
C GLY A 347 9.00 -41.64 -31.40
N SER A 348 8.92 -42.22 -32.61
CA SER A 348 7.72 -42.18 -33.47
C SER A 348 6.46 -42.85 -32.88
N ARG A 349 6.59 -43.52 -31.74
CA ARG A 349 5.47 -44.12 -30.98
C ARG A 349 5.10 -43.31 -29.73
N GLY A 350 5.56 -42.06 -29.63
CA GLY A 350 5.23 -41.19 -28.49
C GLY A 350 5.90 -41.60 -27.18
N VAL A 351 7.07 -42.25 -27.23
CA VAL A 351 7.76 -42.75 -26.01
C VAL A 351 9.24 -42.39 -25.97
N VAL A 352 9.74 -42.13 -24.77
CA VAL A 352 11.17 -42.01 -24.46
C VAL A 352 11.61 -43.26 -23.69
N LYS A 353 12.68 -43.90 -24.16
CA LYS A 353 13.23 -45.11 -23.53
C LYS A 353 14.54 -44.79 -22.82
N VAL A 354 14.56 -44.96 -21.50
CA VAL A 354 15.75 -44.75 -20.67
C VAL A 354 16.24 -46.10 -20.17
N ARG A 355 17.50 -46.46 -20.43
CA ARG A 355 18.09 -47.73 -19.96
C ARG A 355 18.26 -47.70 -18.45
N LYS A 356 17.88 -48.76 -17.74
CA LYS A 356 17.98 -48.81 -16.26
C LYS A 356 19.41 -48.73 -15.72
N GLU A 357 20.40 -49.07 -16.53
CA GLU A 357 21.81 -49.10 -16.14
C GLU A 357 22.49 -47.72 -16.21
N THR A 358 21.92 -46.76 -16.95
CA THR A 358 22.47 -45.40 -17.04
C THR A 358 22.22 -44.63 -15.75
N GLU A 359 22.98 -43.57 -15.50
CA GLU A 359 22.79 -42.70 -14.34
C GLU A 359 21.35 -42.19 -14.25
N ALA A 360 20.83 -41.66 -15.36
CA ALA A 360 19.44 -41.25 -15.46
C ALA A 360 18.43 -42.38 -15.17
N GLY A 361 18.73 -43.62 -15.57
CA GLY A 361 17.88 -44.78 -15.28
C GLY A 361 17.89 -45.20 -13.80
N LYS A 362 19.00 -44.99 -13.09
CA LYS A 362 19.13 -45.22 -11.64
C LYS A 362 18.42 -44.14 -10.85
N GLU A 363 18.49 -42.89 -11.29
CA GLU A 363 17.78 -41.77 -10.67
C GLU A 363 16.26 -41.90 -10.83
N LEU A 364 15.76 -42.29 -12.02
CA LEU A 364 14.34 -42.63 -12.22
C LEU A 364 13.87 -43.74 -11.27
N ARG A 365 14.71 -44.76 -11.04
CA ARG A 365 14.37 -45.85 -10.12
C ARG A 365 14.24 -45.33 -8.67
N LEU A 366 15.15 -44.48 -8.23
CA LEU A 366 15.12 -43.89 -6.89
C LEU A 366 13.89 -43.00 -6.70
N ALA A 367 13.58 -42.17 -7.69
CA ALA A 367 12.40 -41.30 -7.69
C ALA A 367 11.10 -42.09 -7.60
N LEU A 368 10.94 -43.12 -8.45
CA LEU A 368 9.77 -44.00 -8.43
C LEU A 368 9.64 -44.77 -7.10
N MET A 369 10.74 -45.20 -6.49
CA MET A 369 10.71 -45.87 -5.18
C MET A 369 10.28 -44.93 -4.03
N LYS A 370 10.57 -43.63 -4.16
CA LYS A 370 10.16 -42.61 -3.19
C LYS A 370 8.75 -42.05 -3.46
N GLY A 371 8.13 -42.42 -4.58
CA GLY A 371 6.84 -41.88 -5.01
C GLY A 371 6.92 -40.46 -5.56
N GLU A 372 8.10 -40.02 -6.00
CA GLU A 372 8.32 -38.72 -6.63
C GLU A 372 7.66 -38.70 -8.02
N LYS A 373 7.15 -37.53 -8.42
CA LYS A 373 6.43 -37.39 -9.69
C LYS A 373 7.40 -37.02 -10.80
N ILE A 374 7.15 -37.59 -11.97
CA ILE A 374 7.99 -37.36 -13.14
C ILE A 374 7.21 -36.54 -14.14
N TYR A 375 7.85 -35.52 -14.67
CA TYR A 375 7.23 -34.59 -15.59
C TYR A 375 8.00 -34.51 -16.90
N ILE A 376 7.30 -34.10 -17.95
CA ILE A 376 7.82 -33.88 -19.29
C ILE A 376 7.46 -32.47 -19.74
N GLY A 377 8.46 -31.72 -20.19
CA GLY A 377 8.31 -30.42 -20.83
C GLY A 377 8.90 -30.46 -22.24
N GLU A 378 8.37 -29.66 -23.15
CA GLU A 378 8.96 -29.47 -24.47
C GLU A 378 10.26 -28.64 -24.34
N PHE A 379 11.29 -28.99 -25.11
CA PHE A 379 12.58 -28.29 -25.12
C PHE A 379 12.49 -26.91 -25.79
#